data_AF-A0A895GBB8-F1
#
_entry.id   AF-A0A895GBB8-F1
#
_cell.length_a   1.000
_cell.length_b   1.000
_cell.length_c   1.000
_cell.angle_alpha   90.00
_cell.angle_beta   90.00
_cell.angle_gamma   90.00
#
_symmetry.space_group_name_H-M   'P 1'
#
loop_
_entity.id
_entity.type
_entity.pdbx_description
1 polymer ?
#
loop_
_entity_poly.entity_id
_entity_poly.type
_entity_poly.pdbx_seq_one_letter_code
_entity_poly.pdbx_strand_id
1 'polypeptide(L)'
;MMQWILLTLLFIFNFIFYSMKHPLAMGLTLLIQTTLICLSSGLITKTFWFSYILFLVFLGGMLVLFIYVTSLASNEMFTFSIKLMMTTIMMFLLSISILFLMDKNILTQYMNMEIKSIFDMNSYIMENSMSLMKLYNYPTNLLTIMLMNYLLITLIAVVKITKLFKGPLRPMFN
;
A
#
# COMPACT_ATOMS: atom_id res chain seq x y z
N MET A 1 15.14 9.57 11.44
CA MET A 1 16.03 8.89 10.47
C MET A 1 15.34 7.73 9.74
N MET A 2 14.88 6.69 10.44
CA MET A 2 14.25 5.52 9.80
C MET A 2 13.07 5.87 8.88
N GLN A 3 12.17 6.76 9.33
CA GLN A 3 11.04 7.20 8.50
C GLN A 3 11.49 7.92 7.22
N TRP A 4 12.55 8.71 7.28
CA TRP A 4 13.07 9.38 6.08
C TRP A 4 13.65 8.38 5.08
N ILE A 5 14.34 7.34 5.57
CA ILE A 5 14.83 6.24 4.72
C ILE A 5 13.64 5.50 4.07
N LEU A 6 12.55 5.26 4.80
CA LEU A 6 11.35 4.65 4.23
C LEU A 6 10.69 5.54 3.18
N LEU A 7 10.63 6.84 3.42
CA LEU A 7 10.10 7.81 2.44
C LEU A 7 10.96 7.87 1.18
N THR A 8 12.29 7.85 1.29
CA THR A 8 13.18 7.84 0.11
C THR A 8 13.04 6.54 -0.68
N LEU A 9 12.92 5.39 -0.01
CA LEU A 9 12.61 4.13 -0.66
C LEU A 9 11.26 4.18 -1.40
N LEU A 10 10.22 4.76 -0.79
CA LEU A 10 8.92 4.95 -1.46
C LEU A 10 9.05 5.78 -2.74
N PHE A 11 9.81 6.87 -2.73
CA PHE A 11 10.05 7.66 -3.94
C PHE A 11 10.76 6.85 -5.04
N ILE A 12 11.76 6.06 -4.67
CA ILE A 12 12.50 5.21 -5.63
C ILE A 12 11.57 4.16 -6.25
N PHE A 13 10.76 3.47 -5.45
CA PHE A 13 9.83 2.46 -5.97
C PHE A 13 8.72 3.05 -6.84
N ASN A 14 8.25 4.27 -6.56
CA ASN A 14 7.32 4.98 -7.46
C ASN A 14 7.96 5.26 -8.82
N PHE A 15 9.23 5.66 -8.86
CA PHE A 15 9.93 5.89 -10.11
C PHE A 15 10.15 4.58 -10.89
N ILE A 16 10.51 3.50 -10.19
CA ILE A 16 10.60 2.16 -10.78
C ILE A 16 9.26 1.78 -11.39
N PHE A 17 8.16 1.91 -10.64
CA PHE A 17 6.81 1.56 -11.10
C PHE A 17 6.44 2.31 -12.39
N TYR A 18 6.69 3.61 -12.46
CA TYR A 18 6.43 4.41 -13.66
C TYR A 18 7.19 3.92 -14.90
N SER A 19 8.41 3.39 -14.72
CA SER A 19 9.26 2.94 -15.81
C SER A 19 9.01 1.51 -16.29
N MET A 20 8.26 0.71 -15.52
CA MET A 20 8.04 -0.70 -15.82
C MET A 20 6.93 -0.89 -16.87
N LYS A 21 7.20 -1.76 -17.85
CA LYS A 21 6.22 -2.14 -18.88
C LYS A 21 5.63 -3.53 -18.65
N HIS A 22 6.41 -4.44 -18.08
CA HIS A 22 5.98 -5.83 -17.93
C HIS A 22 4.98 -5.94 -16.76
N PRO A 23 3.78 -6.50 -16.99
CA PRO A 23 2.69 -6.47 -16.01
C PRO A 23 3.02 -7.25 -14.73
N LEU A 24 3.77 -8.36 -14.82
CA LEU A 24 4.27 -9.08 -13.64
C LEU A 24 5.17 -8.21 -12.75
N ALA A 25 6.09 -7.45 -13.35
CA ALA A 25 7.02 -6.60 -12.61
C ALA A 25 6.31 -5.38 -12.03
N MET A 26 5.30 -4.87 -12.74
CA MET A 26 4.37 -3.85 -12.23
C MET A 26 3.63 -4.35 -10.97
N GLY A 27 3.15 -5.60 -10.96
CA GLY A 27 2.52 -6.20 -9.78
C GLY A 27 3.49 -6.38 -8.59
N LEU A 28 4.70 -6.87 -8.86
CA LEU A 28 5.73 -7.04 -7.82
C LEU A 28 6.18 -5.71 -7.22
N THR A 29 6.38 -4.68 -8.05
CA THR A 29 6.75 -3.34 -7.58
C THR A 29 5.65 -2.71 -6.73
N LEU A 30 4.37 -2.91 -7.08
CA LEU A 30 3.25 -2.49 -6.24
C LEU A 30 3.23 -3.20 -4.88
N LEU A 31 3.47 -4.51 -4.84
CA LEU A 31 3.53 -5.25 -3.57
C LEU A 31 4.62 -4.65 -2.65
N ILE A 32 5.83 -4.44 -3.17
CA ILE A 32 6.93 -3.85 -2.38
C ILE A 32 6.60 -2.42 -1.95
N GLN A 33 6.01 -1.60 -2.83
CA GLN A 33 5.59 -0.25 -2.48
C GLN A 33 4.59 -0.26 -1.33
N THR A 34 3.65 -1.21 -1.31
CA THR A 34 2.60 -1.23 -0.31
C THR A 34 3.05 -1.74 1.04
N THR A 35 4.01 -2.65 1.08
CA THR A 35 4.66 -3.01 2.35
C THR A 35 5.43 -1.81 2.91
N LEU A 36 6.11 -1.02 2.07
CA LEU A 36 6.78 0.21 2.50
C LEU A 36 5.80 1.28 3.01
N ILE A 37 4.60 1.41 2.41
CA ILE A 37 3.55 2.31 2.90
C ILE A 37 3.00 1.84 4.25
N CYS A 38 2.81 0.54 4.44
CA CYS A 38 2.36 0.00 5.73
C CYS A 38 3.38 0.30 6.83
N LEU A 39 4.68 0.13 6.53
CA LEU A 39 5.75 0.43 7.48
C LEU A 39 5.85 1.94 7.78
N SER A 40 5.74 2.81 6.78
CA SER A 40 5.81 4.26 7.00
C SER A 40 4.60 4.80 7.76
N SER A 41 3.39 4.33 7.45
CA SER A 41 2.17 4.70 8.17
C SER A 41 2.14 4.17 9.60
N GLY A 42 2.67 2.96 9.83
CA GLY A 42 2.83 2.41 11.18
C GLY A 42 3.72 3.27 12.07
N LEU A 43 4.82 3.81 11.54
CA LEU A 43 5.71 4.71 12.31
C LEU A 43 5.11 6.09 12.60
N ILE A 44 4.16 6.57 11.78
CA ILE A 44 3.52 7.88 11.96
C ILE A 44 2.37 7.81 12.96
N THR A 45 1.65 6.69 12.96
CA THR A 45 0.41 6.55 13.73
C THR A 45 0.69 6.14 15.17
N LYS A 46 -0.24 6.52 16.05
CA LYS A 46 -0.17 6.15 17.48
C LYS A 46 -0.40 4.66 17.74
N THR A 47 -0.98 3.94 16.78
CA THR A 47 -1.26 2.51 16.89
C THR A 47 -1.08 1.84 15.52
N PHE A 48 -0.46 0.67 15.50
CA PHE A 48 -0.27 -0.12 14.28
C PHE A 48 -1.55 -0.68 13.63
N TRP A 49 -2.73 -0.49 14.23
CA TRP A 49 -3.97 -1.13 13.77
C TRP A 49 -4.41 -0.67 12.37
N PHE A 50 -4.27 0.62 12.06
CA PHE A 50 -4.58 1.13 10.72
C PHE A 50 -3.59 0.64 9.66
N SER A 51 -2.29 0.61 9.97
CA SER A 51 -1.28 0.04 9.05
C SER A 51 -1.51 -1.45 8.80
N TYR A 52 -2.00 -2.19 9.80
CA TYR A 52 -2.31 -3.60 9.67
C TYR A 52 -3.52 -3.85 8.76
N ILE A 53 -4.61 -3.09 8.90
CA ILE A 53 -5.77 -3.19 8.01
C ILE A 53 -5.39 -2.87 6.58
N LEU A 54 -4.59 -1.82 6.37
CA LEU A 54 -4.08 -1.45 5.06
C LEU A 54 -3.29 -2.61 4.44
N PHE A 55 -2.41 -3.24 5.21
CA PHE A 55 -1.64 -4.39 4.75
C PHE A 55 -2.53 -5.55 4.31
N LEU A 56 -3.49 -5.97 5.14
CA LEU A 56 -4.36 -7.11 4.85
C LEU A 56 -5.22 -6.90 3.61
N VAL A 57 -5.93 -5.76 3.55
CA VAL A 57 -6.86 -5.48 2.45
C VAL A 57 -6.11 -5.32 1.13
N PHE A 58 -4.99 -4.59 1.15
CA PHE A 58 -4.24 -4.32 -0.05
C PHE A 58 -3.49 -5.56 -0.57
N LEU A 59 -2.84 -6.32 0.31
CA LEU A 59 -2.12 -7.53 -0.09
C LEU A 59 -3.09 -8.59 -0.61
N GLY A 60 -4.25 -8.77 0.06
CA GLY A 60 -5.31 -9.67 -0.41
C GLY A 60 -5.83 -9.30 -1.80
N GLY A 61 -6.13 -8.03 -2.05
CA GLY A 61 -6.59 -7.56 -3.36
C GLY A 61 -5.52 -7.68 -4.47
N MET A 62 -4.27 -7.38 -4.14
CA MET A 62 -3.17 -7.46 -5.11
C MET A 62 -2.83 -8.88 -5.53
N LEU A 63 -2.96 -9.88 -4.64
CA LEU A 63 -2.75 -11.28 -5.01
C LEU A 63 -3.79 -11.76 -6.04
N VAL A 64 -5.06 -11.36 -5.90
CA VAL A 64 -6.12 -11.68 -6.89
C VAL A 64 -5.80 -11.06 -8.24
N LEU A 65 -5.40 -9.79 -8.25
CA LEU A 65 -5.02 -9.07 -9.47
C LEU A 65 -3.80 -9.71 -10.13
N PHE A 66 -2.80 -10.14 -9.34
CA PHE A 66 -1.62 -10.83 -9.83
C PHE A 66 -1.97 -12.13 -10.56
N ILE A 67 -2.83 -12.97 -10.00
CA ILE A 67 -3.28 -14.23 -10.64
C ILE A 67 -4.06 -13.93 -11.93
N TYR A 68 -4.91 -12.91 -11.92
CA TYR A 68 -5.68 -12.53 -13.10
C TYR A 68 -4.77 -12.10 -14.26
N VAL A 69 -3.78 -11.24 -13.97
CA VAL A 69 -2.88 -10.70 -14.98
C VAL A 69 -1.91 -11.75 -15.53
N THR A 70 -1.39 -12.66 -14.69
CA THR A 70 -0.55 -13.77 -15.17
C THR A 70 -1.33 -14.78 -16.01
N SER A 71 -2.65 -14.90 -15.79
CA SER A 71 -3.50 -15.77 -16.62
C SER A 71 -3.81 -15.19 -18.00
N LEU A 72 -3.68 -13.86 -18.18
CA LEU A 72 -4.03 -13.15 -19.41
C LEU A 72 -2.82 -12.76 -20.26
N ALA A 73 -1.70 -12.41 -19.64
CA ALA A 73 -0.50 -12.02 -20.36
C ALA A 73 0.32 -13.26 -20.77
N SER A 74 0.77 -13.30 -22.03
CA SER A 74 1.83 -14.23 -22.44
C SER A 74 3.09 -13.98 -21.62
N ASN A 75 3.80 -15.04 -21.22
CA ASN A 75 5.06 -14.96 -20.50
C ASN A 75 6.18 -14.38 -21.40
N GLU A 76 6.17 -13.06 -21.61
CA GLU A 76 7.26 -12.36 -22.27
C GLU A 76 8.52 -12.40 -21.39
N MET A 77 9.69 -12.50 -22.01
CA MET A 77 10.94 -12.51 -21.27
C MET A 77 11.18 -11.13 -20.64
N PHE A 78 11.41 -11.14 -19.33
CA PHE A 78 11.68 -9.92 -18.58
C PHE A 78 13.05 -9.34 -18.93
N THR A 79 13.09 -8.09 -19.42
CA THR A 79 14.34 -7.38 -19.72
C THR A 79 14.60 -6.28 -18.69
N PHE A 80 15.71 -6.39 -17.96
CA PHE A 80 16.16 -5.35 -17.04
C PHE A 80 16.83 -4.20 -17.81
N SER A 81 16.34 -2.97 -17.63
CA SER A 81 16.99 -1.79 -18.19
C SER A 81 18.10 -1.28 -17.27
N ILE A 82 19.36 -1.38 -17.72
CA ILE A 82 20.54 -0.84 -17.02
C ILE A 82 20.38 0.67 -16.76
N LYS A 83 19.74 1.41 -17.68
CA LYS A 83 19.44 2.83 -17.50
C LYS A 83 18.61 3.10 -16.25
N LEU A 84 17.57 2.30 -16.00
CA LEU A 84 16.74 2.44 -14.81
C LEU A 84 17.57 2.21 -13.55
N MET A 85 18.37 1.15 -13.53
CA MET A 85 19.25 0.83 -12.40
C MET A 85 20.18 2.01 -12.07
N MET A 86 20.84 2.59 -13.07
CA MET A 86 21.72 3.74 -12.86
C MET A 86 20.95 4.96 -12.34
N THR A 87 19.76 5.25 -12.89
CA THR A 87 18.94 6.36 -12.37
C THR A 87 18.52 6.14 -10.91
N THR A 88 18.13 4.92 -10.54
CA THR A 88 17.72 4.62 -9.16
C THR A 88 18.88 4.72 -8.18
N ILE A 89 20.09 4.32 -8.59
CA ILE A 89 21.30 4.45 -7.75
C ILE A 89 21.63 5.92 -7.52
N MET A 90 21.58 6.76 -8.57
CA MET A 90 21.86 8.19 -8.43
C MET A 90 20.84 8.87 -7.52
N MET A 91 19.55 8.54 -7.64
CA MET A 91 18.52 9.06 -6.75
C MET A 91 18.75 8.65 -5.29
N PHE A 92 19.18 7.40 -5.06
CA PHE A 92 19.50 6.93 -3.71
C PHE A 92 20.69 7.67 -3.10
N LEU A 93 21.77 7.86 -3.86
CA LEU A 93 22.96 8.60 -3.41
C LEU A 93 22.63 10.06 -3.07
N LEU A 94 21.83 10.73 -3.91
CA LEU A 94 21.35 12.08 -3.63
C LEU A 94 20.50 12.14 -2.36
N SER A 95 19.65 11.14 -2.13
CA SER A 95 18.82 11.10 -0.92
C SER A 95 19.66 10.96 0.36
N ILE A 96 20.75 10.20 0.29
CA ILE A 96 21.69 10.03 1.40
C ILE A 96 22.46 11.32 1.67
N SER A 97 22.93 12.01 0.63
CA SER A 97 23.66 13.28 0.83
C SER A 97 22.77 14.34 1.47
N ILE A 98 21.50 14.41 1.08
CA ILE A 98 20.51 15.30 1.72
C ILE A 98 20.33 14.94 3.20
N LEU A 99 20.24 13.65 3.55
CA LEU A 99 20.10 13.22 4.94
C LEU A 99 21.26 13.65 5.83
N PHE A 100 22.48 13.69 5.30
CA PHE A 100 23.65 14.17 6.04
C PHE A 100 23.67 15.70 6.24
N LEU A 101 23.04 16.46 5.34
CA LEU A 101 22.97 17.92 5.41
C LEU A 101 21.80 18.42 6.26
N MET A 102 20.79 17.57 6.53
CA MET A 102 19.63 17.94 7.30
C MET A 102 19.96 18.10 8.79
N ASP A 103 19.39 19.15 9.39
CA ASP A 103 19.55 19.41 10.82
C ASP A 103 18.88 18.30 11.66
N LYS A 104 19.55 17.90 12.74
CA LYS A 104 19.12 16.80 13.63
C LYS A 104 17.75 17.07 14.27
N ASN A 105 17.36 18.33 14.44
CA ASN A 105 16.08 18.71 15.02
C ASN A 105 14.88 18.44 14.10
N ILE A 106 15.05 18.49 12.77
CA ILE A 106 13.99 18.12 11.81
C ILE A 106 13.75 16.61 11.83
N LEU A 107 14.78 15.84 12.20
CA LEU A 107 14.76 14.38 12.18
C LEU A 107 14.09 13.76 13.43
N THR A 108 13.95 14.52 14.52
CA THR A 108 13.36 14.08 15.80
C THR A 108 11.86 14.37 15.90
N GLN A 109 11.27 15.11 14.96
CA GLN A 109 9.88 15.55 15.04
C GLN A 109 8.84 14.42 14.87
N TYR A 110 9.26 13.25 14.39
CA TYR A 110 8.41 12.08 14.19
C TYR A 110 8.80 10.92 15.11
N MET A 111 8.99 11.18 16.39
CA MET A 111 9.07 10.08 17.36
C MET A 111 7.71 9.42 17.48
N ASN A 112 7.67 8.11 17.23
CA ASN A 112 6.47 7.29 17.39
C ASN A 112 5.88 7.55 18.78
N MET A 113 4.63 8.02 18.81
CA MET A 113 3.96 8.39 20.05
C MET A 113 3.74 7.19 20.99
N GLU A 114 3.82 5.96 20.48
CA GLU A 114 3.75 4.73 21.29
C GLU A 114 4.90 4.62 22.31
N ILE A 115 6.10 5.15 22.01
CA ILE A 115 7.21 5.14 22.98
C ILE A 115 6.87 5.99 24.20
N LYS A 116 5.97 6.97 24.03
CA LYS A 116 5.47 7.80 25.13
C LYS A 116 4.44 7.06 25.98
N SER A 117 3.61 6.18 25.40
CA SER A 117 2.60 5.41 26.16
C SER A 117 3.19 4.24 26.95
N ILE A 118 4.33 3.67 26.53
CA ILE A 118 5.02 2.60 27.30
C ILE A 118 5.45 3.07 28.70
N PHE A 119 5.77 4.35 28.88
CA PHE A 119 6.11 4.91 30.19
C PHE A 119 4.89 5.29 31.04
N ASP A 120 3.70 5.41 30.44
CA ASP A 120 2.46 5.74 31.12
C ASP A 120 1.63 4.46 31.37
N MET A 121 1.97 3.77 32.47
CA MET A 121 1.25 2.58 32.98
C MET A 121 -0.25 2.81 33.27
N ASN A 122 -0.72 4.06 33.28
CA ASN A 122 -2.13 4.41 33.53
C ASN A 122 -2.98 4.54 32.25
N SER A 123 -2.45 4.22 31.08
CA SER A 123 -3.19 4.26 29.82
C SER A 123 -4.09 3.02 29.61
N TYR A 124 -5.01 2.75 30.54
CA TYR A 124 -6.04 1.70 30.40
C TYR A 124 -7.13 2.01 29.35
N ILE A 125 -6.92 3.01 28.50
CA ILE A 125 -7.76 3.20 27.32
C ILE A 125 -7.18 2.30 26.24
N MET A 126 -7.90 1.22 25.92
CA MET A 126 -7.63 0.38 24.75
C MET A 126 -7.42 1.31 23.55
N GLU A 127 -6.18 1.45 23.07
CA GLU A 127 -5.69 2.60 22.30
C GLU A 127 -6.46 2.87 20.98
N ASN A 128 -7.38 1.99 20.59
CA ASN A 128 -8.22 2.09 19.40
C ASN A 128 -9.74 2.02 19.61
N SER A 129 -10.22 1.67 20.80
CA SER A 129 -11.66 1.47 21.02
C SER A 129 -12.47 2.75 20.77
N MET A 130 -11.95 3.89 21.22
CA MET A 130 -12.66 5.18 21.14
C MET A 130 -12.65 5.77 19.72
N SER A 131 -11.60 5.54 18.93
CA SER A 131 -11.56 5.99 17.53
C SER A 131 -12.51 5.16 16.66
N LEU A 132 -12.58 3.85 16.91
CA LEU A 132 -13.49 2.93 16.23
C LEU A 132 -14.95 3.21 16.55
N MET A 133 -15.28 3.46 17.82
CA MET A 133 -16.65 3.71 18.24
C MET A 133 -17.21 5.00 17.63
N LYS A 134 -16.34 5.99 17.33
CA LYS A 134 -16.76 7.20 16.61
C LYS A 134 -17.30 6.90 15.21
N LEU A 135 -16.80 5.89 14.49
CA LEU A 135 -17.29 5.58 13.14
C LEU A 135 -18.78 5.21 13.12
N TYR A 136 -19.22 4.44 14.12
CA TYR A 136 -20.61 4.00 14.24
C TYR A 136 -21.51 4.99 14.97
N ASN A 137 -20.95 5.93 15.72
CA ASN A 137 -21.70 6.95 16.43
C ASN A 137 -22.08 8.12 15.51
N TYR A 138 -23.11 8.85 15.92
CA TYR A 138 -23.51 10.10 15.26
C TYR A 138 -22.40 11.16 15.43
N PRO A 139 -22.08 11.99 14.40
CA PRO A 139 -22.73 12.12 13.09
C PRO A 139 -22.15 11.22 11.98
N THR A 140 -21.02 10.55 12.22
CA THR A 140 -20.26 9.79 11.22
C THR A 140 -20.91 8.48 10.78
N ASN A 141 -21.91 7.98 11.52
CA ASN A 141 -22.66 6.77 11.17
C ASN A 141 -23.21 6.79 9.74
N LEU A 142 -23.66 7.95 9.23
CA LEU A 142 -24.18 8.07 7.86
C LEU A 142 -23.15 7.59 6.81
N LEU A 143 -21.86 7.87 7.04
CA LEU A 143 -20.79 7.45 6.15
C LEU A 143 -20.67 5.92 6.12
N THR A 144 -20.86 5.25 7.25
CA THR A 144 -20.84 3.78 7.31
C THR A 144 -22.00 3.16 6.54
N ILE A 145 -23.21 3.74 6.66
CA ILE A 145 -24.40 3.29 5.91
C ILE A 145 -24.17 3.47 4.40
N MET A 146 -23.57 4.58 3.99
CA MET A 146 -23.23 4.82 2.58
C MET A 146 -22.23 3.79 2.04
N LEU A 147 -21.19 3.43 2.79
CA LEU A 147 -20.22 2.40 2.38
C LEU A 147 -20.84 1.01 2.26
N MET A 148 -21.75 0.63 3.16
CA MET A 148 -22.47 -0.65 3.07
C MET A 148 -23.31 -0.72 1.79
N ASN A 149 -24.07 0.33 1.48
CA ASN A 149 -24.85 0.41 0.25
C ASN A 149 -23.96 0.39 -1.00
N TYR A 150 -22.81 1.07 -0.97
CA TYR A 150 -21.85 1.06 -2.06
C TYR A 150 -21.33 -0.37 -2.34
N LEU A 151 -20.88 -1.10 -1.31
CA LEU A 151 -20.40 -2.48 -1.47
C LEU A 151 -21.49 -3.44 -1.96
N LEU A 152 -22.75 -3.22 -1.56
CA LEU A 152 -23.88 -4.01 -2.06
C LEU A 152 -24.12 -3.76 -3.55
N ILE A 153 -24.10 -2.49 -3.99
CA ILE A 153 -24.29 -2.14 -5.40
C ILE A 153 -23.13 -2.68 -6.26
N THR A 154 -21.88 -2.60 -5.78
CA THR A 154 -20.73 -3.12 -6.53
C THR A 154 -20.82 -4.64 -6.71
N LEU A 155 -21.25 -5.39 -5.70
CA LEU A 155 -21.49 -6.84 -5.83
C LEU A 155 -22.54 -7.14 -6.92
N ILE A 156 -23.68 -6.44 -6.91
CA ILE A 156 -24.73 -6.63 -7.93
C ILE A 156 -24.20 -6.27 -9.33
N ALA A 157 -23.42 -5.20 -9.46
CA ALA A 157 -22.83 -4.77 -10.72
C ALA A 157 -21.83 -5.82 -11.24
N VAL A 158 -20.92 -6.31 -10.40
CA VAL A 158 -19.94 -7.35 -10.77
C VAL A 158 -20.64 -8.62 -11.25
N VAL A 159 -21.68 -9.09 -10.54
CA VAL A 159 -22.45 -10.28 -10.96
C VAL A 159 -23.17 -10.06 -12.29
N LYS A 160 -23.63 -8.83 -12.61
CA LYS A 160 -24.23 -8.52 -13.92
C LYS A 160 -23.17 -8.49 -15.03
N ILE A 161 -21.98 -7.95 -14.77
CA ILE A 161 -20.88 -7.88 -15.75
C ILE A 161 -20.34 -9.28 -16.07
N THR A 162 -20.20 -10.16 -15.07
CA THR A 162 -19.67 -11.52 -15.28
C THR A 162 -20.65 -12.47 -15.97
N LYS A 163 -21.95 -12.15 -16.03
CA LYS A 163 -22.98 -12.95 -16.71
C LYS A 163 -22.96 -12.86 -18.24
N LEU A 164 -21.92 -12.28 -18.84
CA LEU A 164 -21.74 -12.25 -20.30
C LEU A 164 -21.33 -13.63 -20.83
N PHE A 165 -22.30 -14.41 -21.30
CA PHE A 165 -22.09 -15.67 -22.01
C PHE A 165 -21.60 -15.41 -23.46
N LYS A 166 -20.30 -15.21 -23.66
CA LYS A 166 -19.70 -15.27 -25.01
C LYS A 166 -18.45 -16.14 -25.01
N GLY A 167 -18.68 -17.45 -25.17
CA GLY A 167 -17.68 -18.47 -25.51
C GLY A 167 -16.52 -18.65 -24.52
N PRO A 168 -15.80 -19.78 -24.56
CA PRO A 168 -14.57 -19.92 -23.81
C PRO A 168 -13.51 -18.94 -24.36
N LEU A 169 -12.86 -18.17 -23.47
CA LEU A 169 -11.76 -17.25 -23.80
C LEU A 169 -10.52 -17.97 -24.38
N ARG A 170 -10.48 -19.31 -24.31
CA ARG A 170 -9.46 -20.14 -24.94
C ARG A 170 -10.13 -20.99 -26.02
N PRO A 171 -9.82 -20.80 -27.32
CA PRO A 171 -10.21 -21.79 -28.31
C PRO A 171 -9.51 -23.10 -27.95
N MET A 172 -10.29 -24.16 -27.73
CA MET A 172 -9.77 -25.52 -27.84
C MET A 172 -9.44 -25.71 -29.31
N PHE A 173 -8.16 -25.61 -29.66
CA PHE A 173 -7.65 -26.10 -30.93
C PHE A 173 -7.77 -27.63 -30.90
N ASN A 174 -8.75 -28.17 -31.63
CA ASN A 174 -8.71 -29.53 -32.14
C ASN A 174 -8.15 -29.50 -33.56
#